data_AF-A0A4Q9ME82-F1
#
_entry.id   AF-A0A4Q9ME82-F1
#
_cell.length_a   1.000
_cell.length_b   1.000
_cell.length_c   1.000
_cell.angle_alpha   90.00
_cell.angle_beta   90.00
_cell.angle_gamma   90.00
#
_symmetry.space_group_name_H-M   'P 1'
#
loop_
_entity.id
_entity.type
_entity.pdbx_description
1 polymer ?
#
loop_
_entity_poly.entity_id
_entity_poly.type
_entity_poly.pdbx_seq_one_letter_code
_entity_poly.pdbx_strand_id
1 'polypeptide(L)'
;MASLPPPTLADLNTLAASRYFLPAVATMAIYECLITLANEVDYVWKTGWTGASIVYYFNKYLFLVTYIGGIVGIAVPGASIELLNPDGRRA
;
A
#
# COMPACT_ATOMS: atom_id res chain seq x y z
N MET A 1 -20.72 -0.90 30.16
CA MET A 1 -19.94 -1.07 28.92
C MET A 1 -19.77 -2.57 28.70
N ALA A 2 -20.42 -3.16 27.70
CA ALA A 2 -20.31 -4.60 27.46
C ALA A 2 -18.91 -4.91 26.90
N SER A 3 -18.18 -5.82 27.53
CA SER A 3 -16.88 -6.29 27.05
C SER A 3 -17.08 -7.09 25.75
N LEU A 4 -16.24 -6.83 24.74
CA LEU A 4 -16.21 -7.62 23.51
C LEU A 4 -15.99 -9.11 23.84
N PRO A 5 -16.64 -10.04 23.10
CA PRO A 5 -16.40 -11.46 23.27
C PRO A 5 -14.91 -11.78 23.02
N PRO A 6 -14.36 -12.80 23.71
CA PRO A 6 -12.97 -13.20 23.52
C PRO A 6 -12.74 -13.62 22.06
N PRO A 7 -11.60 -13.22 21.46
CA PRO A 7 -11.30 -13.55 20.08
C PRO A 7 -11.23 -15.06 19.89
N THR A 8 -11.86 -15.56 18.83
CA THR A 8 -11.86 -16.98 18.49
C THR A 8 -10.58 -17.36 17.74
N LEU A 9 -10.31 -18.66 17.64
CA LEU A 9 -9.18 -19.17 16.84
C LEU A 9 -9.27 -18.72 15.37
N ALA A 10 -10.48 -18.57 14.83
CA ALA A 10 -10.70 -18.05 13.48
C ALA A 10 -10.25 -16.58 13.35
N ASP A 11 -10.55 -15.74 14.35
CA ASP A 11 -10.16 -14.32 14.37
C ASP A 11 -8.64 -14.16 14.45
N LEU A 12 -7.96 -15.04 15.19
CA LEU A 12 -6.50 -15.04 15.26
C LEU A 12 -5.87 -15.49 13.94
N ASN A 13 -6.46 -16.47 13.25
CA ASN A 13 -5.98 -16.93 11.95
C ASN A 13 -6.16 -15.88 10.85
N THR A 14 -7.29 -15.17 10.82
CA THR A 14 -7.52 -14.09 9.84
C THR A 14 -6.57 -12.91 10.09
N LEU A 15 -6.31 -12.57 11.36
CA LEU A 15 -5.32 -11.55 11.73
C LEU A 15 -3.90 -11.96 11.30
N ALA A 16 -3.50 -13.20 11.58
CA ALA A 16 -2.20 -13.73 11.15
C ALA A 16 -2.05 -13.71 9.62
N ALA A 17 -3.07 -14.13 8.88
CA ALA A 17 -3.07 -14.11 7.42
C ALA A 17 -2.96 -12.69 6.85
N SER A 18 -3.68 -11.73 7.41
CA SER A 18 -3.66 -10.33 6.95
C SER A 18 -2.27 -9.70 7.02
N ARG A 19 -1.44 -10.11 7.99
CA ARG A 19 -0.09 -9.57 8.21
C ARG A 19 0.87 -9.88 7.06
N TYR A 20 0.69 -11.01 6.40
CA TYR A 20 1.54 -11.44 5.28
C TYR A 20 0.93 -11.14 3.92
N PHE A 21 -0.39 -11.02 3.84
CA PHE A 21 -1.10 -10.80 2.59
C PHE A 21 -0.79 -9.43 1.97
N LEU A 22 -0.85 -8.36 2.77
CA LEU A 22 -0.59 -7.00 2.31
C LEU A 22 0.80 -6.81 1.65
N PRO A 23 1.93 -7.19 2.28
CA PRO A 23 3.24 -7.03 1.65
C PRO A 23 3.41 -7.95 0.43
N ALA A 24 2.80 -9.14 0.41
CA ALA A 24 2.85 -10.03 -0.75
C ALA A 24 2.14 -9.41 -1.97
N VAL A 25 0.93 -8.88 -1.78
CA VAL A 25 0.16 -8.21 -2.84
C VAL A 25 0.89 -6.96 -3.33
N ALA A 26 1.41 -6.15 -2.40
CA ALA A 26 2.17 -4.95 -2.74
C ALA A 26 3.41 -5.27 -3.57
N THR A 27 4.15 -6.33 -3.20
CA THR A 27 5.34 -6.78 -3.96
C THR A 27 4.97 -7.22 -5.37
N MET A 28 3.88 -8.01 -5.51
CA MET A 28 3.41 -8.47 -6.83
C MET A 28 2.97 -7.29 -7.70
N ALA A 29 2.23 -6.33 -7.15
CA ALA A 29 1.78 -5.13 -7.87
C ALA A 29 2.96 -4.26 -8.34
N ILE A 30 3.96 -4.05 -7.47
CA ILE A 30 5.18 -3.31 -7.83
C ILE A 30 5.93 -4.04 -8.94
N TYR A 31 6.08 -5.36 -8.82
CA TYR A 31 6.73 -6.18 -9.85
C TYR A 31 6.04 -6.03 -11.20
N GLU A 32 4.72 -6.22 -11.27
CA GLU A 32 3.96 -6.04 -12.51
C GLU A 32 4.13 -4.64 -13.10
N CYS A 33 4.18 -3.60 -12.25
CA CYS A 33 4.40 -2.24 -12.69
C CYS A 33 5.77 -2.03 -13.33
N LEU A 34 6.82 -2.69 -12.83
CA LEU A 34 8.18 -2.61 -13.36
C LEU A 34 8.32 -3.31 -14.70
N ILE A 35 7.72 -4.50 -14.88
CA ILE A 35 7.80 -5.22 -16.16
C ILE A 35 7.04 -4.48 -17.26
N THR A 36 5.89 -3.90 -16.92
CA THR A 36 5.05 -3.15 -17.87
C THR A 36 5.60 -1.77 -18.22
N LEU A 37 6.57 -1.26 -17.44
CA LEU A 37 7.13 0.07 -17.62
C LEU A 37 7.77 0.27 -18.99
N ALA A 38 8.51 -0.73 -19.49
CA ALA A 38 9.16 -0.62 -20.80
C ALA A 38 8.13 -0.39 -21.92
N ASN A 39 7.05 -1.16 -21.90
CA ASN A 39 5.96 -1.01 -22.87
C ASN A 39 5.22 0.31 -22.66
N GLU A 40 5.04 0.77 -21.42
CA GLU A 40 4.38 2.05 -21.14
C GLU A 40 5.14 3.25 -21.66
N VAL A 41 6.47 3.23 -21.55
CA VAL A 41 7.31 4.30 -22.09
C VAL A 41 7.11 4.40 -23.60
N ASP A 42 7.03 3.27 -24.29
CA ASP A 42 6.86 3.24 -25.74
C ASP A 42 5.44 3.62 -26.19
N TYR A 43 4.39 3.13 -25.51
CA TYR A 43 3.02 3.29 -25.96
C TYR A 43 2.28 4.48 -25.34
N VAL A 44 2.66 4.91 -24.14
CA VAL A 44 1.91 5.91 -23.37
C VAL A 44 2.72 7.18 -23.21
N TRP A 45 4.03 7.08 -22.96
CA TRP A 45 4.86 8.27 -22.71
C TRP A 45 5.25 8.97 -24.03
N LYS A 46 5.54 8.19 -25.08
CA LYS A 46 5.89 8.73 -26.41
C LYS A 46 4.69 9.14 -27.26
N THR A 47 3.52 8.54 -27.05
CA THR A 47 2.34 8.73 -27.92
C THR A 47 1.54 10.01 -27.61
N GLY A 48 1.96 10.79 -26.61
CA GLY A 48 1.33 12.06 -26.24
C GLY A 48 0.24 11.91 -25.18
N TRP A 49 -0.06 13.01 -24.50
CA TRP A 49 -0.99 13.06 -23.36
C TRP A 49 -2.44 13.00 -23.85
N THR A 50 -2.95 11.79 -24.04
CA THR A 50 -4.37 11.54 -24.26
C THR A 50 -5.12 11.49 -22.92
N GLY A 51 -6.42 11.79 -22.90
CA GLY A 51 -7.22 11.67 -21.66
C GLY A 51 -7.16 10.27 -21.05
N ALA A 52 -7.08 9.23 -21.89
CA ALA A 52 -6.90 7.84 -21.44
C ALA A 52 -5.54 7.62 -20.75
N SER A 53 -4.45 8.23 -21.24
CA SER A 53 -3.13 8.13 -20.61
C SER A 53 -3.10 8.78 -19.22
N ILE A 54 -3.81 9.90 -19.03
CA ILE A 54 -3.90 10.58 -17.73
C ILE A 54 -4.62 9.69 -16.71
N VAL A 55 -5.79 9.16 -17.09
CA VAL A 55 -6.56 8.25 -16.21
C VAL A 55 -5.75 6.99 -15.89
N TYR A 56 -5.03 6.47 -16.88
CA TYR A 56 -4.13 5.33 -16.68
C TYR A 56 -3.06 5.62 -15.61
N TYR A 57 -2.39 6.76 -15.70
CA TYR A 57 -1.36 7.14 -14.74
C TYR A 57 -1.93 7.39 -13.35
N PHE A 58 -3.05 8.09 -13.23
CA PHE A 58 -3.68 8.30 -11.93
C PHE A 58 -4.08 6.97 -11.29
N ASN A 59 -4.70 6.08 -12.04
CA ASN A 59 -5.12 4.78 -11.51
C ASN A 59 -3.88 3.94 -11.11
N LYS A 60 -2.90 3.77 -12.00
CA LYS A 60 -1.73 2.92 -11.73
C LYS A 60 -0.83 3.48 -10.62
N TYR A 61 -0.45 4.76 -10.71
CA TYR A 61 0.54 5.33 -9.79
C TYR A 61 -0.05 5.72 -8.42
N LEU A 62 -1.33 6.09 -8.32
CA LEU A 62 -1.95 6.31 -7.00
C LEU A 62 -2.05 5.01 -6.20
N PHE A 63 -2.43 3.90 -6.86
CA PHE A 63 -2.43 2.60 -6.20
C PHE A 63 -1.01 2.16 -5.83
N LEU A 64 -0.03 2.39 -6.70
CA LEU A 64 1.37 2.10 -6.40
C LEU A 64 1.90 2.86 -5.19
N VAL A 65 1.58 4.16 -5.05
CA VAL A 65 1.91 4.95 -3.85
C VAL A 65 1.28 4.37 -2.59
N THR A 66 0.02 3.91 -2.68
CA THR A 66 -0.68 3.29 -1.56
C THR A 66 -0.01 1.98 -1.14
N TYR A 67 0.41 1.14 -2.09
CA TYR A 67 1.13 -0.10 -1.81
C TYR A 67 2.50 0.15 -1.18
N ILE A 68 3.25 1.14 -1.69
CA ILE A 68 4.54 1.53 -1.11
C ILE A 68 4.35 2.05 0.31
N GLY A 69 3.36 2.91 0.55
CA GLY A 69 3.02 3.41 1.88
C GLY A 69 2.65 2.27 2.85
N GLY A 70 1.92 1.26 2.37
CA GLY A 70 1.61 0.05 3.13
C GLY A 70 2.86 -0.75 3.53
N ILE A 71 3.80 -0.95 2.61
CA ILE A 71 5.08 -1.62 2.91
C ILE A 71 5.90 -0.81 3.91
N VAL A 72 6.02 0.51 3.71
CA VAL A 72 6.80 1.40 4.59
C VAL A 72 6.20 1.44 5.99
N GLY A 73 4.87 1.49 6.12
CA GLY A 73 4.17 1.45 7.40
C GLY A 73 4.37 0.13 8.16
N ILE A 74 4.58 -0.98 7.46
CA ILE A 74 4.94 -2.28 8.07
C ILE A 74 6.43 -2.30 8.46
N ALA A 75 7.31 -1.75 7.62
CA ALA A 75 8.76 -1.75 7.82
C ALA A 75 9.21 -0.81 8.95
N VAL A 76 8.47 0.28 9.20
CA VAL A 76 8.72 1.21 10.29
C VAL A 76 7.56 1.16 11.30
N PRO A 77 7.61 0.23 12.28
CA PRO A 77 6.61 0.18 13.34
C PRO A 77 6.76 1.43 14.22
N GLY A 78 6.02 2.50 13.90
CA GLY A 78 6.07 3.77 14.63
C GLY A 78 6.02 5.04 13.78
N ALA A 79 6.20 4.97 12.46
CA ALA A 79 6.17 6.17 11.59
C ALA A 79 4.87 6.97 11.74
N SER A 80 3.73 6.28 11.88
CA SER A 80 2.43 6.92 12.08
C SER A 80 2.27 7.56 13.46
N ILE A 81 2.97 7.04 14.48
CA ILE A 81 2.92 7.53 15.87
C ILE A 81 3.85 8.74 16.03
N GLU A 82 5.04 8.72 15.42
CA GLU A 82 6.01 9.82 15.45
C GLU A 82 5.52 11.04 14.65
N LEU A 83 4.83 10.84 13.52
CA LEU A 83 4.22 11.94 12.77
C LEU A 83 3.04 12.59 13.50
N LEU A 84 2.37 11.86 14.40
CA LEU A 84 1.25 12.35 15.18
C LEU A 84 1.68 13.01 16.50
N ASN A 85 2.94 12.79 16.93
CA ASN A 85 3.52 13.43 18.10
C ASN A 85 5.00 13.82 17.84
N PRO A 86 5.25 14.87 17.05
CA PRO A 86 6.60 15.30 16.72
C PRO A 86 7.39 15.84 17.94
N ASP A 87 6.71 16.17 19.05
CA ASP A 87 7.29 16.86 20.21
C ASP A 87 7.43 16.01 21.49
N GLY A 88 7.13 14.70 21.44
CA GLY A 88 7.53 13.75 22.49
C GLY A 88 7.10 14.10 23.93
N ARG A 89 6.06 14.93 24.14
CA ARG A 89 5.61 15.26 25.49
C ARG A 89 4.63 14.21 25.98
N ARG A 90 5.16 13.31 26.81
CA ARG A 90 4.46 12.26 27.56
C ARG A 90 3.20 12.82 28.23
N ALA A 91 2.05 12.22 27.94
CA ALA A 91 0.88 12.25 28.80
C ALA A 91 0.81 10.93 29.57
#